data_AF-A0AA92SA03-F1
#
_entry.id   AF-A0AA92SA03-F1
#
_cell.length_a   1.000
_cell.length_b   1.000
_cell.length_c   1.000
_cell.angle_alpha   90.00
_cell.angle_beta   90.00
_cell.angle_gamma   90.00
#
_symmetry.space_group_name_H-M   'P 1'
#
loop_
_entity.id
_entity.type
_entity.pdbx_description
1 polymer ?
#
loop_
_entity_poly.entity_id
_entity_poly.type
_entity_poly.pdbx_seq_one_letter_code
_entity_poly.pdbx_strand_id
1 'polypeptide(L)'
;MTRTSNRDHVIATASNLFLQKGLMNTSMDDVVAQSKVSKSNIYYHFKSKEELVVAVLGYRINVLRGALEAILQRTDLSVSARVGLIFTTIAEELEGRSCVGGCPILSLLSAQIPEVKARINEFLIEWQNLAEKLLVEGIARGEFKENISIQQTAVLLVTIVEGAMLMAESQGHAQVLVGAGQTLLHLIQV
;
A
#
# COMPACT_ATOMS: atom_id res chain seq x y z
N MET A 1 -11.37 -16.90 17.48
CA MET A 1 -10.27 -16.81 16.49
C MET A 1 -10.59 -17.74 15.34
N THR A 2 -11.02 -17.20 14.20
CA THR A 2 -11.29 -17.98 12.99
C THR A 2 -9.99 -18.58 12.50
N ARG A 3 -9.91 -19.90 12.34
CA ARG A 3 -8.72 -20.59 11.83
C ARG A 3 -8.42 -20.10 10.42
N THR A 4 -7.27 -19.47 10.19
CA THR A 4 -6.82 -19.03 8.86
C THR A 4 -6.79 -20.25 7.93
N SER A 5 -7.40 -20.13 6.76
CA SER A 5 -7.41 -21.23 5.79
C SER A 5 -5.99 -21.44 5.22
N ASN A 6 -5.68 -22.66 4.74
CA ASN A 6 -4.41 -22.91 4.06
C ASN A 6 -4.23 -21.95 2.86
N ARG A 7 -5.32 -21.64 2.15
CA ARG A 7 -5.32 -20.67 1.05
C ARG A 7 -4.84 -19.30 1.51
N ASP A 8 -5.42 -18.75 2.57
CA ASP A 8 -5.07 -17.42 3.06
C ASP A 8 -3.65 -17.39 3.65
N HIS A 9 -3.22 -18.48 4.31
CA HIS A 9 -1.85 -18.62 4.78
C HIS A 9 -0.83 -18.64 3.63
N VAL A 10 -1.14 -19.32 2.53
CA VAL A 10 -0.31 -19.35 1.32
C VAL A 10 -0.24 -17.96 0.68
N ILE A 11 -1.36 -17.23 0.60
CA ILE A 11 -1.39 -15.85 0.09
C ILE A 11 -0.50 -14.94 0.94
N ALA A 12 -0.63 -14.99 2.27
CA ALA A 12 0.19 -14.17 3.17
C ALA A 12 1.68 -14.52 3.04
N THR A 13 2.02 -15.81 2.96
CA THR A 13 3.40 -16.29 2.77
C THR A 13 3.98 -15.79 1.45
N ALA A 14 3.23 -15.95 0.35
CA ALA A 14 3.64 -15.46 -0.96
C ALA A 14 3.79 -13.95 -0.99
N SER A 15 2.89 -13.21 -0.35
CA SER A 15 2.99 -11.76 -0.20
C SER A 15 4.31 -11.36 0.48
N ASN A 16 4.70 -12.02 1.57
CA ASN A 16 5.97 -11.71 2.24
C ASN A 16 7.18 -12.05 1.38
N LEU A 17 7.17 -13.20 0.70
CA LEU A 17 8.26 -13.58 -0.20
C LEU A 17 8.41 -12.60 -1.37
N PHE A 18 7.30 -12.16 -1.97
CA PHE A 18 7.33 -11.18 -3.06
C PHE A 18 7.87 -9.82 -2.62
N LEU A 19 7.63 -9.40 -1.37
CA LEU A 19 8.24 -8.19 -0.82
C LEU A 19 9.74 -8.35 -0.61
N GLN A 20 10.18 -9.46 -0.01
CA GLN A 20 11.56 -9.65 0.41
C GLN A 20 12.51 -10.04 -0.74
N LYS A 21 12.07 -10.93 -1.63
CA LYS A 21 12.90 -11.46 -2.73
C LYS A 21 12.58 -10.78 -4.07
N GLY A 22 11.48 -10.04 -4.15
CA GLY A 22 10.90 -9.59 -5.40
C GLY A 22 10.06 -10.69 -6.08
N LEU A 23 9.09 -10.25 -6.87
CA LEU A 23 8.18 -11.16 -7.58
C LEU A 23 8.95 -12.11 -8.51
N MET A 24 9.86 -11.59 -9.34
CA MET A 24 10.56 -12.38 -10.35
C MET A 24 11.44 -13.49 -9.75
N ASN A 25 12.03 -13.25 -8.57
CA ASN A 25 12.93 -14.21 -7.91
C ASN A 25 12.22 -15.17 -6.94
N THR A 26 10.88 -15.17 -6.92
CA THR A 26 10.09 -16.07 -6.07
C THR A 26 9.39 -17.13 -6.93
N SER A 27 9.74 -18.39 -6.76
CA SER A 27 9.11 -19.53 -7.43
C SER A 27 7.90 -20.07 -6.65
N MET A 28 7.07 -20.89 -7.28
CA MET A 28 6.03 -21.62 -6.54
C MET A 28 6.63 -22.57 -5.51
N ASP A 29 7.79 -23.19 -5.80
CA ASP A 29 8.47 -24.08 -4.86
C ASP A 29 9.04 -23.33 -3.64
N ASP A 30 9.48 -22.07 -3.79
CA ASP A 30 9.80 -21.21 -2.63
C ASP A 30 8.59 -21.03 -1.72
N VAL A 31 7.40 -20.82 -2.30
CA VAL A 31 6.15 -20.68 -1.53
C VAL A 31 5.79 -22.00 -0.82
N VAL A 32 5.97 -23.15 -1.49
CA VAL A 32 5.79 -24.47 -0.84
C VAL A 32 6.73 -24.61 0.36
N ALA A 33 8.02 -24.33 0.16
CA ALA A 33 9.05 -24.47 1.19
C ALA A 33 8.77 -23.56 2.40
N GLN A 34 8.36 -22.32 2.16
CA GLN A 34 8.15 -21.33 3.22
C GLN A 34 6.81 -21.49 3.95
N SER A 35 5.73 -21.84 3.24
CA SER A 35 4.37 -21.90 3.83
C SER A 35 4.12 -23.14 4.68
N LYS A 36 4.96 -24.18 4.56
CA LYS A 36 4.75 -25.50 5.21
C LYS A 36 3.39 -26.15 4.86
N VAL A 37 2.73 -25.68 3.79
CA VAL A 37 1.54 -26.29 3.21
C VAL A 37 1.99 -27.26 2.12
N SER A 38 1.34 -28.42 2.01
CA SER A 38 1.74 -29.42 1.02
C SER A 38 1.62 -28.87 -0.41
N LYS A 39 2.55 -29.27 -1.28
CA LYS A 39 2.55 -28.90 -2.71
C LYS A 39 1.18 -29.17 -3.34
N SER A 40 0.60 -30.35 -3.13
CA SER A 40 -0.72 -30.70 -3.65
C SER A 40 -1.84 -29.75 -3.20
N ASN A 41 -1.81 -29.24 -1.96
CA ASN A 41 -2.81 -28.30 -1.46
C ASN A 41 -2.61 -26.90 -2.05
N ILE A 42 -1.37 -26.44 -2.22
CA ILE A 42 -1.08 -25.16 -2.88
C ILE A 42 -1.56 -25.19 -4.33
N TYR A 43 -1.20 -26.23 -5.09
CA TYR A 43 -1.63 -26.39 -6.48
C TYR A 43 -3.13 -26.73 -6.63
N TYR A 44 -3.79 -27.14 -5.55
CA TYR A 44 -5.26 -27.22 -5.51
C TYR A 44 -5.86 -25.81 -5.57
N HIS A 45 -5.31 -24.86 -4.81
CA HIS A 45 -5.81 -23.48 -4.72
C HIS A 45 -5.32 -22.53 -5.83
N PHE A 46 -4.08 -22.72 -6.31
CA PHE A 46 -3.44 -21.84 -7.29
C PHE A 46 -2.77 -22.71 -8.37
N LYS A 47 -3.32 -22.70 -9.59
CA LYS A 47 -2.79 -23.49 -10.70
C LYS A 47 -1.50 -22.91 -11.26
N SER A 48 -1.28 -21.62 -11.07
CA SER A 48 -0.08 -20.94 -11.52
C SER A 48 0.35 -19.83 -10.55
N LYS A 49 1.55 -19.30 -10.78
CA LYS A 49 2.07 -18.16 -10.01
C LYS A 49 1.26 -16.90 -10.29
N GLU A 50 0.77 -16.73 -11.50
CA GLU A 50 -0.09 -15.62 -11.93
C GLU A 50 -1.39 -15.58 -11.13
N GLU A 51 -2.07 -16.73 -10.95
CA GLU A 51 -3.27 -16.81 -10.10
C GLU A 51 -2.96 -16.43 -8.64
N LEU A 52 -1.81 -16.87 -8.12
CA LEU A 52 -1.35 -16.49 -6.79
C LEU A 52 -1.05 -15.00 -6.69
N VAL A 53 -0.46 -14.37 -7.72
CA VAL A 53 -0.21 -12.93 -7.78
C VAL A 53 -1.52 -12.13 -7.71
N VAL A 54 -2.54 -12.54 -8.47
CA VAL A 54 -3.87 -11.89 -8.44
C VAL A 54 -4.50 -11.98 -7.05
N ALA A 55 -4.34 -13.13 -6.38
CA ALA A 55 -4.83 -13.32 -5.02
C ALA A 55 -4.04 -12.47 -3.99
N VAL A 56 -2.71 -12.39 -4.13
CA VAL A 56 -1.84 -11.53 -3.31
C VAL A 56 -2.19 -10.07 -3.50
N LEU A 57 -2.46 -9.62 -4.73
CA LEU A 57 -2.90 -8.24 -5.00
C LEU A 57 -4.19 -7.93 -4.22
N GLY A 58 -5.19 -8.81 -4.30
CA GLY A 58 -6.44 -8.63 -3.57
C GLY A 58 -6.24 -8.58 -2.06
N TYR A 59 -5.38 -9.44 -1.51
CA TYR A 59 -5.00 -9.41 -0.10
C TYR A 59 -4.35 -8.08 0.29
N ARG A 60 -3.34 -7.61 -0.46
CA ARG A 60 -2.63 -6.35 -0.17
C ARG A 60 -3.55 -5.13 -0.25
N ILE A 61 -4.41 -5.06 -1.27
CA ILE A 61 -5.41 -3.99 -1.40
C ILE A 61 -6.33 -3.96 -0.17
N ASN A 62 -6.84 -5.12 0.28
CA ASN A 62 -7.74 -5.17 1.42
C ASN A 62 -7.05 -4.76 2.73
N VAL A 63 -5.80 -5.17 2.95
CA VAL A 63 -5.01 -4.76 4.11
C VAL A 63 -4.82 -3.24 4.12
N LEU A 64 -4.39 -2.66 2.99
CA LEU A 64 -4.12 -1.23 2.89
C LEU A 64 -5.41 -0.40 2.99
N ARG A 65 -6.52 -0.87 2.39
CA ARG A 65 -7.83 -0.24 2.53
C ARG A 65 -8.25 -0.17 3.99
N GLY A 66 -8.13 -1.26 4.74
CA GLY A 66 -8.45 -1.29 6.17
C GLY A 66 -7.60 -0.32 6.99
N ALA A 67 -6.30 -0.23 6.68
CA ALA A 67 -5.40 0.72 7.35
C ALA A 67 -5.77 2.18 7.05
N LEU A 68 -6.05 2.51 5.80
CA LEU A 68 -6.49 3.86 5.41
C LEU A 68 -7.84 4.21 6.05
N GLU A 69 -8.83 3.31 6.00
CA GLU A 69 -10.13 3.51 6.64
C GLU A 69 -10.00 3.77 8.15
N ALA A 70 -9.12 3.04 8.83
CA ALA A 70 -8.85 3.25 10.26
C ALA A 70 -8.29 4.66 10.53
N ILE A 71 -7.38 5.17 9.69
CA ILE A 71 -6.85 6.54 9.81
C ILE A 71 -7.96 7.57 9.54
N LEU A 72 -8.77 7.36 8.50
CA LEU A 72 -9.83 8.29 8.11
C LEU A 72 -10.90 8.44 9.20
N GLN A 73 -11.19 7.37 9.93
CA GLN A 73 -12.18 7.33 11.01
C GLN A 73 -11.71 7.96 12.33
N ARG A 74 -10.45 8.41 12.43
CA ARG A 74 -9.90 9.11 13.61
C ARG A 74 -10.42 10.55 13.73
N THR A 75 -11.70 10.69 14.09
CA THR A 75 -12.36 12.00 14.27
C THR A 75 -11.85 12.78 15.49
N ASP A 76 -11.10 12.13 16.37
CA ASP A 76 -10.38 12.73 17.49
C ASP A 76 -9.13 13.53 17.04
N LEU A 77 -8.73 13.41 15.77
CA LEU A 77 -7.58 14.11 15.20
C LEU A 77 -8.01 15.20 14.21
N SER A 78 -7.13 16.19 14.04
CA SER A 78 -7.24 17.15 12.94
C SER A 78 -7.08 16.44 11.58
N VAL A 79 -7.59 17.05 10.50
CA VAL A 79 -7.44 16.51 9.14
C VAL A 79 -5.95 16.49 8.77
N SER A 80 -5.22 17.55 9.10
CA SER A 80 -3.76 17.64 8.95
C SER A 80 -3.01 16.51 9.65
N ALA A 81 -3.39 16.17 10.90
CA ALA A 81 -2.79 15.06 11.63
C ALA A 81 -3.09 13.70 10.99
N ARG A 82 -4.32 13.49 10.48
CA ARG A 82 -4.66 12.28 9.71
C ARG A 82 -3.83 12.14 8.44
N VAL A 83 -3.61 13.22 7.70
CA VAL A 83 -2.72 13.23 6.52
C VAL A 83 -1.29 12.87 6.94
N GLY A 84 -0.76 13.49 8.00
CA GLY A 84 0.55 13.16 8.54
C GLY A 84 0.69 11.68 8.94
N LEU A 85 -0.35 11.11 9.57
CA LEU A 85 -0.39 9.71 9.97
C LEU A 85 -0.26 8.73 8.80
N ILE A 86 -0.77 9.07 7.61
CA ILE A 86 -0.59 8.24 6.41
C ILE A 86 0.90 8.08 6.12
N PHE A 87 1.65 9.18 6.11
CA PHE A 87 3.09 9.15 5.84
C PHE A 87 3.88 8.42 6.93
N THR A 88 3.59 8.69 8.21
CA THR A 88 4.33 8.05 9.31
C THR A 88 4.03 6.56 9.40
N THR A 89 2.78 6.13 9.21
CA THR A 89 2.40 4.70 9.23
C THR A 89 3.11 3.94 8.13
N ILE A 90 3.17 4.49 6.92
CA ILE A 90 3.88 3.88 5.79
C ILE A 90 5.39 3.84 6.05
N ALA A 91 5.94 4.88 6.66
CA ALA A 91 7.36 4.92 7.03
C ALA A 91 7.70 3.84 8.06
N GLU A 92 6.89 3.70 9.11
CA GLU A 92 7.05 2.66 10.14
C GLU A 92 6.93 1.25 9.55
N GLU A 93 5.96 1.02 8.65
CA GLU A 93 5.82 -0.26 7.96
C GLU A 93 7.06 -0.59 7.12
N LEU A 94 7.60 0.38 6.38
CA LEU A 94 8.82 0.21 5.59
C LEU A 94 10.04 -0.08 6.47
N GLU A 95 10.26 0.69 7.53
CA GLU A 95 11.34 0.46 8.49
C GLU A 95 11.25 -0.94 9.12
N GLY A 96 10.03 -1.38 9.46
CA GLY A 96 9.77 -2.71 10.00
C GLY A 96 10.18 -3.87 9.08
N ARG A 97 10.34 -3.61 7.78
CA ARG A 97 10.88 -4.55 6.78
C ARG A 97 12.22 -4.09 6.19
N SER A 98 12.98 -3.28 6.92
CA SER A 98 14.30 -2.76 6.52
C SER A 98 14.27 -2.05 5.16
N CYS A 99 13.17 -1.36 4.89
CA CYS A 99 12.86 -0.65 3.65
C CYS A 99 12.88 -1.52 2.38
N VAL A 100 12.77 -2.85 2.50
CA VAL A 100 12.78 -3.76 1.34
C VAL A 100 11.41 -3.85 0.68
N GLY A 101 11.34 -3.70 -0.64
CA GLY A 101 10.17 -4.03 -1.46
C GLY A 101 9.23 -2.87 -1.77
N GLY A 102 9.63 -1.63 -1.46
CA GLY A 102 8.93 -0.40 -1.88
C GLY A 102 7.42 -0.44 -1.63
N CYS A 103 6.62 0.01 -2.59
CA CYS A 103 5.16 -0.13 -2.51
C CYS A 103 4.70 -1.60 -2.68
N PRO A 104 3.97 -2.18 -1.71
CA PRO A 104 3.47 -3.54 -1.83
C PRO A 104 2.50 -3.75 -3.00
N ILE A 105 1.76 -2.74 -3.44
CA ILE A 105 0.81 -2.90 -4.53
C ILE A 105 1.49 -2.71 -5.88
N LEU A 106 2.20 -1.59 -6.07
CA LEU A 106 2.78 -1.23 -7.36
C LEU A 106 3.94 -2.15 -7.77
N SER A 107 4.63 -2.76 -6.81
CA SER A 107 5.67 -3.79 -7.08
C SER A 107 5.17 -4.94 -7.96
N LEU A 108 3.87 -5.25 -7.92
CA LEU A 108 3.25 -6.33 -8.70
C LEU A 108 3.03 -5.97 -10.18
N LEU A 109 3.23 -4.71 -10.60
CA LEU A 109 3.21 -4.34 -12.02
C LEU A 109 4.27 -5.10 -12.82
N SER A 110 5.36 -5.51 -12.18
CA SER A 110 6.41 -6.36 -12.76
C SER A 110 5.89 -7.72 -13.26
N ALA A 111 4.71 -8.16 -12.80
CA ALA A 111 4.05 -9.37 -13.29
C ALA A 111 3.63 -9.27 -14.75
N GLN A 112 3.41 -8.05 -15.27
CA GLN A 112 2.95 -7.79 -16.64
C GLN A 112 1.62 -8.49 -16.98
N ILE A 113 0.76 -8.70 -15.98
CA ILE A 113 -0.58 -9.28 -16.13
C ILE A 113 -1.60 -8.14 -16.33
N PRO A 114 -2.40 -8.12 -17.42
CA PRO A 114 -3.38 -7.05 -17.67
C PRO A 114 -4.39 -6.84 -16.53
N GLU A 115 -4.89 -7.93 -15.93
CA GLU A 115 -5.80 -7.87 -14.78
C GLU A 115 -5.15 -7.18 -13.57
N VAL A 116 -3.89 -7.50 -13.27
CA VAL A 116 -3.14 -6.86 -12.18
C VAL A 116 -3.01 -5.36 -12.43
N LYS A 117 -2.65 -4.96 -13.66
CA LYS A 117 -2.55 -3.54 -14.03
C LYS A 117 -3.88 -2.81 -13.87
N ALA A 118 -4.99 -3.41 -14.32
CA ALA A 118 -6.32 -2.81 -14.22
C ALA A 118 -6.73 -2.61 -12.75
N ARG A 119 -6.56 -3.63 -11.92
CA ARG A 119 -6.91 -3.58 -10.50
C ARG A 119 -6.02 -2.63 -9.68
N ILE A 120 -4.75 -2.48 -10.05
CA ILE A 120 -3.86 -1.45 -9.45
C ILE A 120 -4.35 -0.05 -9.83
N ASN A 121 -4.77 0.16 -11.08
CA ASN A 121 -5.33 1.44 -11.51
C ASN A 121 -6.62 1.78 -10.75
N GLU A 122 -7.52 0.82 -10.58
CA GLU A 122 -8.73 0.98 -9.75
C GLU A 122 -8.38 1.37 -8.32
N PHE A 123 -7.42 0.67 -7.70
CA PHE A 123 -6.93 0.99 -6.36
C PHE A 123 -6.38 2.42 -6.25
N LEU A 124 -5.57 2.86 -7.22
CA LEU A 124 -5.00 4.22 -7.24
C LEU A 124 -6.10 5.29 -7.34
N ILE A 125 -7.13 5.05 -8.15
CA ILE A 125 -8.31 5.94 -8.27
C ILE A 125 -9.08 5.98 -6.94
N GLU A 126 -9.32 4.81 -6.31
CA GLU A 126 -9.95 4.75 -4.98
C GLU A 126 -9.18 5.56 -3.94
N TRP A 127 -7.85 5.43 -3.92
CA TRP A 127 -7.01 6.14 -2.97
C TRP A 127 -7.00 7.65 -3.20
N GLN A 128 -6.97 8.10 -4.46
CA GLN A 128 -7.15 9.52 -4.82
C GLN A 128 -8.50 10.05 -4.33
N ASN A 129 -9.59 9.31 -4.55
CA ASN A 129 -10.92 9.70 -4.07
C ASN A 129 -10.99 9.81 -2.54
N LEU A 130 -10.27 8.97 -1.80
CA LEU A 130 -10.17 9.08 -0.34
C LEU A 130 -9.36 10.32 0.08
N ALA A 131 -8.26 10.62 -0.61
CA ALA A 131 -7.49 11.83 -0.39
C ALA A 131 -8.32 13.10 -0.68
N GLU A 132 -9.12 13.11 -1.75
CA GLU A 132 -10.03 14.23 -2.06
C GLU A 132 -11.02 14.49 -0.91
N LYS A 133 -11.61 13.43 -0.34
CA LYS A 133 -12.52 13.56 0.81
C LYS A 133 -11.84 14.20 2.03
N LEU A 134 -10.59 13.80 2.32
CA LEU A 134 -9.79 14.44 3.38
C LEU A 134 -9.54 15.91 3.09
N LEU A 135 -9.16 16.26 1.86
CA LEU A 135 -8.89 17.64 1.47
C LEU A 135 -10.14 18.53 1.58
N VAL A 136 -11.30 18.04 1.13
CA VAL A 136 -12.60 18.72 1.29
C VAL A 136 -12.90 18.95 2.77
N GLU A 137 -12.68 17.94 3.61
CA GLU A 137 -12.91 18.06 5.05
C GLU A 137 -11.96 19.10 5.69
N GLY A 138 -10.70 19.11 5.29
CA GLY A 138 -9.71 20.08 5.80
C GLY A 138 -10.02 21.52 5.40
N ILE A 139 -10.50 21.75 4.18
CA ILE A 139 -10.99 23.07 3.75
C ILE A 139 -12.22 23.47 4.59
N ALA A 140 -13.19 22.57 4.75
CA ALA A 140 -14.41 22.84 5.51
C ALA A 140 -14.14 23.15 6.99
N ARG A 141 -13.06 22.61 7.57
CA ARG A 141 -12.60 22.89 8.94
C ARG A 141 -11.67 24.10 9.05
N GLY A 142 -11.34 24.76 7.95
CA GLY A 142 -10.37 25.87 7.91
C GLY A 142 -8.93 25.45 8.18
N GLU A 143 -8.60 24.16 8.05
CA GLU A 143 -7.23 23.64 8.21
C GLU A 143 -6.39 23.79 6.94
N PHE A 144 -7.02 23.78 5.76
CA PHE A 144 -6.37 23.87 4.45
C PHE A 144 -6.85 25.08 3.64
N LYS A 145 -5.98 25.61 2.77
CA LYS A 145 -6.26 26.75 1.89
C LYS A 145 -7.41 26.45 0.94
N GLU A 146 -8.34 27.39 0.79
CA GLU A 146 -9.51 27.25 -0.08
C GLU A 146 -9.19 27.26 -1.59
N ASN A 147 -8.02 27.78 -1.97
CA ASN A 147 -7.64 27.98 -3.37
C ASN A 147 -6.85 26.81 -3.99
N ILE A 148 -6.67 25.69 -3.27
CA ILE A 148 -6.02 24.50 -3.83
C ILE A 148 -6.97 23.76 -4.78
N SER A 149 -6.43 23.16 -5.83
CA SER A 149 -7.19 22.18 -6.61
C SER A 149 -7.24 20.87 -5.84
N ILE A 150 -8.43 20.46 -5.39
CA ILE A 150 -8.64 19.22 -4.63
C ILE A 150 -8.12 18.01 -5.41
N GLN A 151 -8.52 17.89 -6.68
CA GLN A 151 -8.16 16.76 -7.54
C GLN A 151 -6.64 16.69 -7.76
N GLN A 152 -6.01 17.82 -8.13
CA GLN A 152 -4.56 17.84 -8.38
C GLN A 152 -3.76 17.60 -7.09
N THR A 153 -4.24 18.11 -5.96
CA THR A 153 -3.60 17.91 -4.66
C THR A 153 -3.72 16.47 -4.18
N ALA A 154 -4.85 15.81 -4.44
CA ALA A 154 -5.03 14.38 -4.14
C ALA A 154 -4.11 13.51 -4.99
N VAL A 155 -4.00 13.79 -6.30
CA VAL A 155 -3.03 13.14 -7.19
C VAL A 155 -1.61 13.36 -6.70
N LEU A 156 -1.27 14.59 -6.30
CA LEU A 156 0.05 14.93 -5.78
C LEU A 156 0.36 14.16 -4.49
N LEU A 157 -0.59 14.07 -3.55
CA LEU A 157 -0.42 13.31 -2.31
C LEU A 157 -0.06 11.85 -2.61
N VAL A 158 -0.87 11.17 -3.43
CA VAL A 158 -0.65 9.77 -3.81
C VAL A 158 0.69 9.61 -4.52
N THR A 159 1.02 10.51 -5.45
CA THR A 159 2.28 10.48 -6.20
C THR A 159 3.50 10.65 -5.28
N ILE A 160 3.43 11.57 -4.31
CA ILE A 160 4.50 11.80 -3.34
C ILE A 160 4.68 10.57 -2.47
N VAL A 161 3.61 9.95 -1.97
CA VAL A 161 3.70 8.74 -1.14
C VAL A 161 4.38 7.61 -1.92
N GLU A 162 3.93 7.34 -3.14
CA GLU A 162 4.53 6.28 -3.99
C GLU A 162 6.00 6.57 -4.33
N GLY A 163 6.32 7.81 -4.71
CA GLY A 163 7.70 8.22 -4.97
C GLY A 163 8.60 8.13 -3.73
N ALA A 164 8.08 8.52 -2.57
CA ALA A 164 8.83 8.48 -1.32
C ALA A 164 9.06 7.04 -0.83
N MET A 165 8.12 6.11 -1.05
CA MET A 165 8.36 4.68 -0.78
C MET A 165 9.48 4.11 -1.65
N LEU A 166 9.52 4.47 -2.94
CA LEU A 166 10.59 4.06 -3.85
C LEU A 166 11.95 4.64 -3.43
N MET A 167 11.99 5.91 -3.05
CA MET A 167 13.21 6.55 -2.53
C MET A 167 13.67 5.92 -1.22
N ALA A 168 12.74 5.60 -0.31
CA ALA A 168 13.05 4.95 0.96
C ALA A 168 13.70 3.57 0.75
N GLU A 169 13.19 2.78 -0.21
CA GLU A 169 13.81 1.51 -0.60
C GLU A 169 15.24 1.72 -1.14
N SER A 170 15.46 2.72 -1.98
CA SER A 170 16.80 3.03 -2.50
C SER A 170 17.76 3.52 -1.42
N GLN A 171 17.27 4.19 -0.38
CA GLN A 171 18.08 4.80 0.68
C GLN A 171 18.30 3.87 1.87
N GLY A 172 17.45 2.85 2.03
CA GLY A 172 17.48 1.96 3.19
C GLY A 172 16.94 2.59 4.48
N HIS A 173 16.20 3.70 4.37
CA HIS A 173 15.52 4.36 5.50
C HIS A 173 14.29 5.14 5.01
N ALA A 174 13.29 5.33 5.86
CA ALA A 174 12.00 5.94 5.49
C ALA A 174 11.87 7.43 5.83
N GLN A 175 12.95 8.12 6.21
CA GLN A 175 12.91 9.54 6.58
C GLN A 175 12.32 10.44 5.48
N VAL A 176 12.52 10.08 4.20
CA VAL A 176 11.97 10.80 3.04
C VAL A 176 10.43 10.86 3.06
N LEU A 177 9.73 9.83 3.56
CA LEU A 177 8.27 9.83 3.68
C LEU A 177 7.79 10.87 4.69
N VAL A 178 8.43 10.93 5.86
CA VAL A 178 8.07 11.89 6.91
C VAL A 178 8.28 13.32 6.43
N GLY A 179 9.44 13.60 5.82
CA GLY A 179 9.74 14.92 5.25
C GLY A 179 8.80 15.31 4.12
N ALA A 180 8.43 14.36 3.27
CA ALA A 180 7.49 14.58 2.18
C ALA A 180 6.08 14.93 2.68
N GLY A 181 5.59 14.24 3.72
CA GLY A 181 4.32 14.55 4.36
C GLY A 181 4.30 15.94 5.01
N GLN A 182 5.36 16.30 5.72
CA GLN A 182 5.52 17.65 6.30
C GLN A 182 5.53 18.73 5.23
N THR A 183 6.24 18.50 4.13
CA THR A 183 6.33 19.45 3.01
C THR A 183 4.96 19.62 2.33
N LEU A 184 4.25 18.52 2.07
CA LEU A 184 2.89 18.59 1.50
C LEU A 184 1.96 19.40 2.40
N LEU A 185 1.96 19.12 3.71
CA LEU A 185 1.15 19.85 4.68
C LEU A 185 1.48 21.34 4.69
N HIS A 186 2.76 21.71 4.69
CA HIS A 186 3.19 23.11 4.63
C HIS A 186 2.67 23.84 3.37
N LEU A 187 2.55 23.15 2.24
CA LEU A 187 2.04 23.74 1.00
C LEU A 187 0.53 23.99 1.04
N ILE A 188 -0.25 23.15 1.74
CA ILE A 188 -1.71 23.16 1.69
C ILE A 188 -2.38 23.78 2.93
N GLN A 189 -1.70 23.85 4.08
CA GLN A 189 -2.25 24.41 5.31
C GLN A 189 -2.34 25.94 5.28
N VAL A 190 -3.32 26.50 5.99
CA VAL A 190 -3.50 27.95 6.16
C VAL A 190 -2.39 28.56 6.99
#